data_AF-A0A4Q2YXT9-F1
#
_entry.id   AF-A0A4Q2YXT9-F1
#
_cell.length_a   1.000
_cell.length_b   1.000
_cell.length_c   1.000
_cell.angle_alpha   90.00
_cell.angle_beta   90.00
_cell.angle_gamma   90.00
#
_symmetry.space_group_name_H-M   'P 1'
#
loop_
_entity.id
_entity.type
_entity.pdbx_description
1 polymer ?
#
loop_
_entity_poly.entity_id
_entity_poly.type
_entity_poly.pdbx_seq_one_letter_code
_entity_poly.pdbx_strand_id
1 'polypeptide(L)'
;MTDLIPVRRALLSVSDKAGLAELAAALVKHGVELVSTGGTAKALREAGHAVLDVSDLTGFPEMMDGRVKTLHPTVHGGILAVRDDAAHVASMEEHGIGAIDLVVVNLYPFLQTVTSGADRDTIIENIDIGGPAMVRSSAKNHAFVNIVTEPEDYAAVIEEMDAHGGATTLALRKRLAATAFAHTATYDSMIAQWFAFADQGKMFPDTLPLTAKLSADLRYGENPHQKAALYLPVGPAARGIAQASQVQGKELSYNNINDADAALELVAEFREADPTCVIVKHANPCGVATAATIAEAYDAALKCDDVSAFGGIIAVNRPLDGPTAEAISGIFTEVVCAPDADADARAVFAKKKNLRLLLTGELPDPARGGLMMKTIAGGWLAQSRDNGHITRADLKIVT
;
A
#
# COMPACT_ATOMS: atom_id res chain seq x y z
N MET A 1 33.15 -1.43 10.43
CA MET A 1 32.03 -0.55 10.08
C MET A 1 31.85 0.49 11.17
N THR A 2 32.07 1.75 10.84
CA THR A 2 31.71 2.90 11.68
C THR A 2 30.19 3.06 11.68
N ASP A 3 29.60 3.21 12.86
CA ASP A 3 28.15 3.40 12.98
C ASP A 3 27.70 4.70 12.29
N LEU A 4 28.40 5.79 12.60
CA LEU A 4 28.14 7.11 12.04
C LEU A 4 28.87 7.34 10.72
N ILE A 5 28.13 7.76 9.69
CA ILE A 5 28.68 8.19 8.40
C ILE A 5 28.18 9.62 8.11
N PRO A 6 29.09 10.61 7.98
CA PRO A 6 28.74 11.96 7.56
C PRO A 6 28.12 11.98 6.17
N VAL A 7 27.04 12.74 6.00
CA VAL A 7 26.48 13.07 4.70
C VAL A 7 27.20 14.31 4.19
N ARG A 8 27.94 14.19 3.08
CA ARG A 8 28.68 15.31 2.45
C ARG A 8 28.15 15.62 1.06
N ARG A 9 27.64 14.61 0.35
CA ARG A 9 27.01 14.78 -0.96
C ARG A 9 25.69 14.02 -1.05
N ALA A 10 24.66 14.71 -1.51
CA ALA A 10 23.34 14.14 -1.75
C ALA A 10 22.99 14.20 -3.25
N LEU A 11 22.61 13.06 -3.82
CA LEU A 11 22.05 12.97 -5.17
C LEU A 11 20.52 12.90 -5.09
N LEU A 12 19.83 13.92 -5.60
CA LEU A 12 18.38 14.04 -5.58
C LEU A 12 17.82 13.91 -7.00
N SER A 13 16.87 13.00 -7.20
CA SER A 13 16.17 12.81 -8.48
C SER A 13 14.76 12.31 -8.19
N VAL A 14 13.83 13.25 -8.02
CA VAL A 14 12.46 12.99 -7.57
C VAL A 14 11.40 13.48 -8.55
N SER A 15 10.41 12.63 -8.77
CA SER A 15 9.16 12.85 -9.50
C SER A 15 8.15 13.59 -8.64
N ASP A 16 7.96 13.19 -7.39
CA ASP A 16 7.19 13.94 -6.39
C ASP A 16 8.12 14.91 -5.63
N LYS A 17 7.73 16.19 -5.59
CA LYS A 17 8.51 17.30 -5.02
C LYS A 17 8.04 17.65 -3.60
N ALA A 18 7.06 16.93 -3.04
CA ALA A 18 6.61 17.14 -1.67
C ALA A 18 7.80 17.09 -0.70
N GLY A 19 7.91 18.10 0.19
CA GLY A 19 8.98 18.21 1.18
C GLY A 19 10.39 18.45 0.64
N LEU A 20 10.60 18.54 -0.68
CA LEU A 20 11.95 18.62 -1.28
C LEU A 20 12.73 19.86 -0.84
N ALA A 21 12.08 21.02 -0.77
CA ALA A 21 12.72 22.27 -0.37
C ALA A 21 13.16 22.25 1.11
N GLU A 22 12.34 21.66 1.99
CA GLU A 22 12.67 21.50 3.41
C GLU A 22 13.86 20.57 3.60
N LEU A 23 13.85 19.42 2.91
CA LEU A 23 14.98 18.49 2.90
C LEU A 23 16.26 19.17 2.40
N ALA A 24 16.19 19.92 1.30
CA ALA A 24 17.34 20.61 0.73
C ALA A 24 17.92 21.66 1.70
N ALA A 25 17.07 22.43 2.37
CA ALA A 25 17.49 23.39 3.37
C ALA A 25 18.21 22.73 4.55
N ALA A 26 17.69 21.59 5.03
CA ALA A 26 18.32 20.82 6.10
C ALA A 26 19.67 20.23 5.68
N LEU A 27 19.79 19.71 4.46
CA LEU A 27 21.05 19.21 3.91
C LEU A 27 22.09 20.34 3.79
N VAL A 28 21.71 21.48 3.23
CA VAL A 28 22.60 22.64 3.07
C VAL A 28 23.06 23.21 4.41
N LYS A 29 22.19 23.22 5.44
CA LYS A 29 22.54 23.61 6.82
C LYS A 29 23.73 22.81 7.37
N HIS A 30 23.85 21.53 6.99
CA HIS A 30 24.97 20.65 7.35
C HIS A 30 26.15 20.68 6.36
N GLY A 31 26.13 21.59 5.39
CA GLY A 31 27.19 21.74 4.39
C GLY A 31 27.21 20.66 3.31
N VAL A 32 26.07 19.99 3.07
CA VAL A 32 25.95 18.95 2.05
C VAL A 32 25.92 19.56 0.65
N GLU A 33 26.74 19.03 -0.26
CA GLU A 33 26.70 19.34 -1.68
C GLU A 33 25.50 18.65 -2.35
N LEU A 34 24.63 19.43 -2.99
CA LEU A 34 23.47 18.91 -3.70
C LEU A 34 23.83 18.62 -5.17
N VAL A 35 23.59 17.38 -5.60
CA VAL A 35 23.68 16.94 -6.99
C VAL A 35 22.30 16.56 -7.47
N SER A 36 21.89 17.02 -8.65
CA SER A 36 20.55 16.71 -9.18
C SER A 36 20.52 16.82 -10.71
N THR A 37 19.40 16.47 -11.32
CA THR A 37 19.17 16.64 -12.76
C THR A 37 17.73 17.06 -13.05
N GLY A 38 17.49 17.57 -14.26
CA GLY A 38 16.17 17.88 -14.81
C GLY A 38 15.28 18.73 -13.89
N GLY A 39 14.01 18.33 -13.78
CA GLY A 39 13.00 19.06 -13.01
C GLY A 39 13.31 19.17 -11.52
N THR A 40 14.03 18.21 -10.93
CA THR A 40 14.46 18.27 -9.52
C THR A 40 15.51 19.37 -9.32
N ALA A 41 16.50 19.46 -10.22
CA ALA A 41 17.53 20.50 -10.13
C ALA A 41 16.92 21.90 -10.27
N LYS A 42 15.94 22.06 -11.18
CA LYS A 42 15.19 23.31 -11.32
C LYS A 42 14.46 23.69 -10.04
N ALA A 43 13.69 22.77 -9.45
CA ALA A 43 12.93 23.04 -8.22
C ALA A 43 13.84 23.43 -7.03
N LEU A 44 15.00 22.76 -6.89
CA LEU A 44 15.98 23.09 -5.86
C LEU A 44 16.60 24.49 -6.05
N ARG A 45 16.88 24.88 -7.30
CA ARG A 45 17.38 26.24 -7.63
C ARG A 45 16.33 27.31 -7.38
N GLU A 46 15.07 27.05 -7.73
CA GLU A 46 13.94 27.95 -7.43
C GLU A 46 13.72 28.13 -5.93
N ALA A 47 14.05 27.12 -5.12
CA ALA A 47 14.09 27.22 -3.65
C ALA A 47 15.33 27.95 -3.10
N GLY A 48 16.24 28.42 -3.97
CA GLY A 48 17.41 29.22 -3.59
C GLY A 48 18.65 28.41 -3.24
N HIS A 49 18.71 27.11 -3.57
CA HIS A 49 19.86 26.26 -3.29
C HIS A 49 20.81 26.13 -4.48
N ALA A 50 22.12 26.07 -4.19
CA ALA A 50 23.13 25.73 -5.18
C ALA A 50 23.06 24.23 -5.47
N VAL A 51 23.11 23.87 -6.77
CA VAL A 51 22.95 22.50 -7.25
C VAL A 51 23.94 22.23 -8.37
N LEU A 52 24.74 21.18 -8.22
CA LEU A 52 25.59 20.62 -9.26
C LEU A 52 24.76 19.73 -10.18
N ASP A 53 24.79 19.96 -11.48
CA ASP A 53 24.09 19.09 -12.43
C ASP A 53 24.81 17.74 -12.57
N VAL A 54 24.06 16.66 -12.72
CA VAL A 54 24.63 15.32 -12.98
C VAL A 54 25.48 15.31 -14.26
N SER A 55 25.14 16.10 -15.27
CA SER A 55 25.95 16.23 -16.49
C SER A 55 27.34 16.81 -16.20
N ASP A 56 27.44 17.77 -15.27
CA ASP A 56 28.71 18.36 -14.87
C ASP A 56 29.54 17.37 -14.04
N LEU A 57 28.87 16.57 -13.20
CA LEU A 57 29.51 15.50 -12.44
C LEU A 57 30.05 14.38 -13.34
N THR A 58 29.30 14.01 -14.38
CA THR A 58 29.64 12.86 -15.25
C THR A 58 30.48 13.25 -16.46
N GLY A 59 30.41 14.50 -16.92
CA GLY A 59 30.95 14.93 -18.21
C GLY A 59 30.11 14.47 -19.41
N PHE A 60 28.93 13.89 -19.19
CA PHE A 60 28.05 13.38 -20.24
C PHE A 60 26.68 14.08 -20.21
N PRO A 61 26.14 14.50 -21.38
CA PRO A 61 24.80 15.06 -21.44
C PRO A 61 23.73 13.99 -21.23
N GLU A 62 22.50 14.42 -20.99
CA GLU A 62 21.33 13.55 -21.06
C GLU A 62 21.11 13.03 -22.50
N MET A 63 20.86 11.73 -22.64
CA MET A 63 20.74 11.06 -23.95
C MET A 63 19.45 10.23 -24.06
N MET A 64 19.02 9.99 -25.31
CA MET A 64 17.86 9.15 -25.66
C MET A 64 16.59 9.60 -24.94
N ASP A 65 16.26 10.90 -25.08
CA ASP A 65 15.08 11.54 -24.46
C ASP A 65 14.99 11.32 -22.94
N GLY A 66 16.14 11.31 -22.27
CA GLY A 66 16.24 11.18 -20.82
C GLY A 66 16.26 9.76 -20.26
N ARG A 67 16.25 8.75 -21.14
CA ARG A 67 16.41 7.34 -20.76
C ARG A 67 17.79 7.06 -20.14
N VAL A 68 18.82 7.78 -20.58
CA VAL A 68 20.20 7.62 -20.11
C VAL A 68 20.71 8.94 -19.55
N LYS A 69 20.56 9.12 -18.24
CA LYS A 69 21.02 10.32 -17.49
C LYS A 69 21.92 9.98 -16.29
N THR A 70 21.58 8.95 -15.52
CA THR A 70 22.28 8.58 -14.28
C THR A 70 22.99 7.23 -14.34
N LEU A 71 22.82 6.49 -15.44
CA LEU A 71 23.48 5.20 -15.70
C LEU A 71 24.95 5.42 -16.11
N HIS A 72 25.74 5.99 -15.19
CA HIS A 72 27.13 6.36 -15.43
C HIS A 72 28.06 5.82 -14.31
N PRO A 73 29.28 5.37 -14.62
CA PRO A 73 30.24 4.89 -13.62
C PRO A 73 30.57 5.92 -12.54
N THR A 74 30.61 7.22 -12.85
CA THR A 74 30.84 8.25 -11.82
C THR A 74 29.73 8.27 -10.76
N VAL A 75 28.46 8.10 -11.19
CA VAL A 75 27.32 8.07 -10.26
C VAL A 75 27.33 6.77 -9.48
N HIS A 76 27.33 5.63 -10.17
CA HIS A 76 27.24 4.32 -9.50
C HIS A 76 28.52 3.97 -8.73
N GLY A 77 29.70 4.41 -9.15
CA GLY A 77 30.95 4.28 -8.41
C GLY A 77 30.96 5.12 -7.14
N GLY A 78 30.44 6.35 -7.20
CA GLY A 78 30.24 7.20 -6.02
C GLY A 78 29.29 6.59 -4.98
N ILE A 79 28.31 5.80 -5.44
CA ILE A 79 27.34 5.09 -4.60
C ILE A 79 27.87 3.75 -4.10
N LEU A 80 28.49 2.92 -4.96
CA LEU A 80 28.79 1.51 -4.68
C LEU A 80 30.17 1.25 -4.08
N ALA A 81 31.04 2.26 -4.03
CA ALA A 81 32.37 2.07 -3.45
C ALA A 81 32.28 1.69 -1.96
N VAL A 82 32.98 0.61 -1.59
CA VAL A 82 33.15 0.16 -0.22
C VAL A 82 34.27 0.99 0.39
N ARG A 83 33.93 1.93 1.28
CA ARG A 83 34.82 3.03 1.65
C ARG A 83 35.89 2.64 2.67
N ASP A 84 35.80 1.44 3.24
CA ASP A 84 36.83 0.83 4.08
C ASP A 84 37.69 -0.21 3.32
N ASP A 85 37.47 -0.37 2.00
CA ASP A 85 38.32 -1.16 1.11
C ASP A 85 39.31 -0.25 0.36
N ALA A 86 40.61 -0.48 0.58
CA ALA A 86 41.67 0.33 0.00
C ALA A 86 41.73 0.29 -1.54
N ALA A 87 41.35 -0.84 -2.16
CA ALA A 87 41.33 -0.95 -3.62
C ALA A 87 40.16 -0.16 -4.22
N HIS A 88 39.01 -0.15 -3.56
CA HIS A 88 37.87 0.68 -3.96
C HIS A 88 38.21 2.17 -3.85
N VAL A 89 38.81 2.60 -2.74
CA VAL A 89 39.23 4.00 -2.54
C VAL A 89 40.26 4.42 -3.60
N ALA A 90 41.28 3.60 -3.86
CA ALA A 90 42.28 3.89 -4.89
C ALA A 90 41.65 4.02 -6.29
N SER A 91 40.70 3.15 -6.63
CA SER A 91 39.99 3.23 -7.91
C SER A 91 39.13 4.50 -8.03
N MET A 92 38.47 4.92 -6.94
CA MET A 92 37.74 6.19 -6.91
C MET A 92 38.66 7.39 -7.15
N GLU A 93 39.82 7.43 -6.50
CA GLU A 93 40.81 8.50 -6.66
C GLU A 93 41.39 8.54 -8.09
N GLU A 94 41.79 7.38 -8.62
CA GLU A 94 42.34 7.24 -9.98
C GLU A 94 41.39 7.78 -11.05
N HIS A 95 40.08 7.55 -10.87
CA HIS A 95 39.06 7.92 -11.85
C HIS A 95 38.33 9.22 -11.50
N GLY A 96 38.75 9.96 -10.46
CA GLY A 96 38.13 11.21 -10.03
C GLY A 96 36.67 11.06 -9.56
N ILE A 97 36.31 9.88 -9.03
CA ILE A 97 34.96 9.57 -8.58
C ILE A 97 34.82 10.00 -7.12
N GLY A 98 33.95 10.97 -6.84
CA GLY A 98 33.65 11.36 -5.46
C GLY A 98 32.49 10.54 -4.86
N ALA A 99 32.53 10.34 -3.54
CA ALA A 99 31.49 9.62 -2.81
C ALA A 99 30.12 10.32 -2.88
N ILE A 100 29.04 9.54 -2.88
CA ILE A 100 27.65 9.99 -2.72
C ILE A 100 27.11 9.31 -1.45
N ASP A 101 26.68 10.10 -0.47
CA ASP A 101 26.34 9.62 0.89
C ASP A 101 24.84 9.51 1.13
N LEU A 102 24.07 10.26 0.38
CA LEU A 102 22.61 10.25 0.39
C LEU A 102 22.10 10.22 -1.04
N VAL A 103 21.13 9.36 -1.31
CA VAL A 103 20.40 9.30 -2.56
C VAL A 103 18.92 9.43 -2.26
N VAL A 104 18.25 10.39 -2.90
CA VAL A 104 16.83 10.66 -2.75
C VAL A 104 16.17 10.46 -4.10
N VAL A 105 15.44 9.36 -4.25
CA VAL A 105 14.85 8.94 -5.53
C VAL A 105 13.47 8.36 -5.30
N ASN A 106 12.43 9.03 -5.78
CA ASN A 106 11.10 8.42 -5.93
C ASN A 106 10.84 8.15 -7.42
N LEU A 107 10.34 6.94 -7.71
CA LEU A 107 10.18 6.45 -9.07
C LEU A 107 9.02 7.15 -9.79
N TYR A 108 9.02 7.10 -11.12
CA TYR A 108 7.86 7.57 -11.88
C TYR A 108 6.60 6.83 -11.43
N PRO A 109 5.44 7.52 -11.41
CA PRO A 109 4.22 6.96 -10.88
C PRO A 109 3.59 6.00 -11.91
N PHE A 110 4.27 4.89 -12.22
CA PHE A 110 3.86 3.88 -13.20
C PHE A 110 2.41 3.45 -12.97
N LEU A 111 2.05 3.22 -11.70
CA LEU A 111 0.68 2.89 -11.32
C LEU A 111 -0.32 3.96 -11.78
N GLN A 112 -0.01 5.24 -11.55
CA GLN A 112 -0.89 6.35 -11.93
C GLN A 112 -1.04 6.40 -13.46
N THR A 113 0.05 6.21 -14.20
CA THR A 113 0.03 6.15 -15.68
C THR A 113 -0.82 5.01 -16.19
N VAL A 114 -0.75 3.82 -15.59
CA VAL A 114 -1.61 2.69 -15.96
C VAL A 114 -3.07 3.00 -15.63
N THR A 115 -3.35 3.53 -14.44
CA THR A 115 -4.74 3.82 -14.01
C THR A 115 -5.39 4.99 -14.74
N SER A 116 -4.62 5.87 -15.38
CA SER A 116 -5.17 6.96 -16.19
C SER A 116 -5.73 6.49 -17.54
N GLY A 117 -5.49 5.23 -17.92
CA GLY A 117 -5.91 4.68 -19.19
C GLY A 117 -4.99 5.09 -20.36
N ALA A 118 -3.73 5.43 -20.07
CA ALA A 118 -2.74 5.74 -21.09
C ALA A 118 -2.56 4.59 -22.09
N ASP A 119 -2.17 4.93 -23.33
CA ASP A 119 -1.86 3.92 -24.33
C ASP A 119 -0.59 3.12 -23.97
N ARG A 120 -0.41 2.00 -24.67
CA ARG A 120 0.69 1.06 -24.43
C ARG A 120 2.05 1.74 -24.51
N ASP A 121 2.29 2.55 -25.53
CA ASP A 121 3.60 3.17 -25.76
C ASP A 121 3.91 4.17 -24.64
N THR A 122 2.93 4.96 -24.21
CA THR A 122 3.04 5.86 -23.07
C THR A 122 3.37 5.11 -21.77
N ILE A 123 2.75 3.95 -21.54
CA ILE A 123 3.05 3.12 -20.37
C ILE A 123 4.49 2.60 -20.42
N ILE A 124 4.95 2.15 -21.59
CA ILE A 124 6.34 1.68 -21.79
C ILE A 124 7.35 2.80 -21.55
N GLU A 125 7.10 4.02 -22.02
CA GLU A 125 7.99 5.18 -21.76
C GLU A 125 8.07 5.56 -20.28
N ASN A 126 7.06 5.19 -19.47
CA ASN A 126 7.03 5.47 -18.03
C ASN A 126 7.71 4.39 -17.17
N ILE A 127 8.32 3.38 -17.78
CA ILE A 127 9.16 2.40 -17.07
C ILE A 127 10.53 3.02 -16.80
N ASP A 128 10.80 3.31 -15.53
CA ASP A 128 12.06 3.91 -15.08
C ASP A 128 13.17 2.85 -15.01
N ILE A 129 14.33 3.17 -15.58
CA ILE A 129 15.53 2.32 -15.57
C ILE A 129 16.57 2.89 -14.59
N GLY A 130 16.84 4.19 -14.69
CA GLY A 130 17.87 4.86 -13.90
C GLY A 130 17.50 4.94 -12.42
N GLY A 131 16.23 5.23 -12.11
CA GLY A 131 15.72 5.29 -10.74
C GLY A 131 15.93 3.99 -9.97
N PRO A 132 15.38 2.84 -10.43
CA PRO A 132 15.57 1.56 -9.75
C PRO A 132 17.03 1.13 -9.66
N ALA A 133 17.85 1.43 -10.67
CA ALA A 133 19.29 1.16 -10.64
C ALA A 133 19.99 1.92 -9.50
N MET A 134 19.69 3.21 -9.32
CA MET A 134 20.23 4.02 -8.23
C MET A 134 19.71 3.54 -6.87
N VAL A 135 18.41 3.30 -6.74
CA VAL A 135 17.79 2.81 -5.49
C VAL A 135 18.47 1.52 -5.03
N ARG A 136 18.62 0.53 -5.93
CA ARG A 136 19.26 -0.75 -5.62
C ARG A 136 20.75 -0.60 -5.31
N SER A 137 21.45 0.28 -6.02
CA SER A 137 22.88 0.54 -5.79
C SER A 137 23.10 1.12 -4.38
N SER A 138 22.30 2.10 -4.00
CA SER A 138 22.38 2.75 -2.69
C SER A 138 21.97 1.80 -1.56
N ALA A 139 20.87 1.06 -1.73
CA ALA A 139 20.42 0.08 -0.75
C ALA A 139 21.43 -1.06 -0.54
N LYS A 140 22.08 -1.53 -1.61
CA LYS A 140 23.17 -2.51 -1.52
C LYS A 140 24.32 -1.98 -0.66
N ASN A 141 24.69 -0.70 -0.82
CA ASN A 141 25.80 -0.09 -0.11
C ASN A 141 25.38 0.70 1.15
N HIS A 142 24.33 0.26 1.84
CA HIS A 142 23.81 0.92 3.06
C HIS A 142 24.80 0.99 4.24
N ALA A 143 25.93 0.29 4.16
CA ALA A 143 27.03 0.52 5.10
C ALA A 143 27.50 1.98 5.08
N PHE A 144 27.42 2.64 3.92
CA PHE A 144 27.93 3.99 3.68
C PHE A 144 26.93 4.98 3.09
N VAL A 145 25.84 4.50 2.49
CA VAL A 145 24.89 5.34 1.73
C VAL A 145 23.49 5.28 2.35
N ASN A 146 22.86 6.44 2.50
CA ASN A 146 21.45 6.58 2.84
C ASN A 146 20.62 6.57 1.54
N ILE A 147 19.54 5.79 1.49
CA ILE A 147 18.62 5.77 0.36
C ILE A 147 17.22 6.16 0.84
N VAL A 148 16.64 7.20 0.25
CA VAL A 148 15.29 7.64 0.58
C VAL A 148 14.44 7.55 -0.67
N THR A 149 13.36 6.76 -0.59
CA THR A 149 12.45 6.53 -1.72
C THR A 149 11.09 7.20 -1.58
N GLU A 150 10.77 7.72 -0.39
CA GLU A 150 9.46 8.27 -0.06
C GLU A 150 9.63 9.56 0.77
N PRO A 151 8.81 10.61 0.54
CA PRO A 151 8.90 11.87 1.30
C PRO A 151 8.72 11.72 2.81
N GLU A 152 7.96 10.72 3.27
CA GLU A 152 7.69 10.46 4.68
C GLU A 152 8.95 10.14 5.49
N ASP A 153 10.02 9.67 4.84
CA ASP A 153 11.29 9.38 5.47
C ASP A 153 12.21 10.61 5.62
N TYR A 154 11.85 11.77 5.05
CA TYR A 154 12.70 12.98 5.09
C TYR A 154 12.94 13.43 6.53
N ALA A 155 11.88 13.49 7.34
CA ALA A 155 11.98 13.92 8.73
C ALA A 155 12.96 13.06 9.53
N ALA A 156 12.90 11.73 9.38
CA ALA A 156 13.79 10.82 10.09
C ALA A 156 15.27 11.01 9.70
N VAL A 157 15.57 11.32 8.44
CA VAL A 157 16.95 11.62 8.00
C VAL A 157 17.43 12.95 8.58
N ILE A 158 16.58 13.97 8.54
CA ILE A 158 16.89 15.30 9.07
C ILE A 158 17.16 15.24 10.58
N GLU A 159 16.29 14.54 11.33
CA GLU A 159 16.43 14.37 12.77
C GLU A 159 17.75 13.69 13.15
N GLU A 160 18.13 12.62 12.44
CA GLU A 160 19.39 11.91 12.65
C GLU A 160 20.61 12.80 12.33
N MET A 161 20.57 13.54 11.22
CA MET A 161 21.64 14.48 10.87
C MET A 161 21.77 15.61 11.90
N ASP A 162 20.65 16.17 12.38
CA ASP A 162 20.65 17.20 13.42
C ASP A 162 21.20 16.65 14.75
N ALA A 163 20.87 15.41 15.12
CA ALA A 163 21.35 14.76 16.34
C ALA A 163 22.83 14.37 16.29
N HIS A 164 23.37 14.10 15.10
CA HIS A 164 24.71 13.54 14.92
C HIS A 164 25.66 14.43 14.09
N GLY A 165 25.40 15.74 14.03
CA GLY A 165 26.30 16.71 13.40
C GLY A 165 26.52 16.47 11.92
N GLY A 166 25.43 16.18 11.18
CA GLY A 166 25.42 15.90 9.76
C GLY A 166 25.68 14.42 9.40
N ALA A 167 25.81 13.54 10.39
CA ALA A 167 25.96 12.09 10.18
C ALA A 167 24.66 11.32 10.40
N THR A 168 24.64 10.06 9.94
CA THR A 168 23.51 9.13 10.14
C THR A 168 24.01 7.83 10.76
N THR A 169 23.16 7.15 11.53
CA THR A 169 23.47 5.83 12.11
C THR A 169 23.35 4.69 11.10
N LEU A 170 24.03 3.57 11.37
CA LEU A 170 23.87 2.35 10.57
C LEU A 170 22.44 1.79 10.70
N ALA A 171 21.78 2.00 11.83
CA ALA A 171 20.41 1.58 12.08
C ALA A 171 19.44 2.25 11.09
N LEU A 172 19.53 3.57 10.92
CA LEU A 172 18.76 4.30 9.93
C LEU A 172 19.04 3.78 8.51
N ARG A 173 20.32 3.68 8.11
CA ARG A 173 20.68 3.21 6.77
C ARG A 173 20.15 1.82 6.45
N LYS A 174 20.18 0.88 7.41
CA LYS A 174 19.61 -0.46 7.25
C LYS A 174 18.09 -0.43 7.06
N ARG A 175 17.39 0.38 7.86
CA ARG A 175 15.93 0.56 7.73
C ARG A 175 15.57 1.10 6.35
N LEU A 176 16.24 2.17 5.95
CA LEU A 176 16.07 2.81 4.64
C LEU A 176 16.35 1.84 3.47
N ALA A 177 17.40 1.03 3.57
CA ALA A 177 17.73 0.03 2.55
C ALA A 177 16.67 -1.07 2.42
N ALA A 178 16.09 -1.52 3.55
CA ALA A 178 14.97 -2.46 3.54
C ALA A 178 13.74 -1.86 2.85
N THR A 179 13.39 -0.60 3.17
CA THR A 179 12.32 0.15 2.48
C THR A 179 12.58 0.26 0.98
N ALA A 180 13.80 0.62 0.58
CA ALA A 180 14.19 0.78 -0.82
C ALA A 180 14.06 -0.52 -1.65
N PHE A 181 14.46 -1.67 -1.10
CA PHE A 181 14.26 -2.96 -1.77
C PHE A 181 12.79 -3.37 -1.83
N ALA A 182 12.00 -3.09 -0.79
CA ALA A 182 10.55 -3.32 -0.83
C ALA A 182 9.86 -2.43 -1.89
N HIS A 183 10.29 -1.17 -2.03
CA HIS A 183 9.78 -0.23 -3.02
C HIS A 183 10.06 -0.71 -4.46
N THR A 184 11.30 -1.15 -4.75
CA THR A 184 11.66 -1.70 -6.07
C THR A 184 10.97 -3.04 -6.38
N ALA A 185 10.83 -3.94 -5.40
CA ALA A 185 10.05 -5.17 -5.57
C ALA A 185 8.57 -4.87 -5.89
N THR A 186 8.01 -3.83 -5.27
CA THR A 186 6.65 -3.35 -5.53
C THR A 186 6.52 -2.79 -6.94
N TYR A 187 7.47 -1.96 -7.36
CA TYR A 187 7.50 -1.35 -8.70
C TYR A 187 7.58 -2.42 -9.80
N ASP A 188 8.52 -3.36 -9.69
CA ASP A 188 8.68 -4.44 -10.69
C ASP A 188 7.47 -5.39 -10.70
N SER A 189 6.84 -5.63 -9.55
CA SER A 189 5.58 -6.39 -9.45
C SER A 189 4.46 -5.73 -10.26
N MET A 190 4.30 -4.39 -10.16
CA MET A 190 3.29 -3.67 -10.95
C MET A 190 3.54 -3.78 -12.46
N ILE A 191 4.80 -3.63 -12.89
CA ILE A 191 5.18 -3.76 -14.31
C ILE A 191 4.87 -5.17 -14.81
N ALA A 192 5.28 -6.20 -14.07
CA ALA A 192 5.04 -7.59 -14.42
C ALA A 192 3.54 -7.92 -14.49
N GLN A 193 2.75 -7.43 -13.53
CA GLN A 193 1.29 -7.60 -13.54
C GLN A 193 0.64 -6.88 -14.73
N TRP A 194 1.07 -5.67 -15.07
CA TRP A 194 0.55 -4.96 -16.24
C TRP A 194 0.81 -5.73 -17.54
N PHE A 195 2.04 -6.21 -17.75
CA PHE A 195 2.37 -7.04 -18.91
C PHE A 195 1.54 -8.34 -18.95
N ALA A 196 1.37 -9.00 -17.80
CA ALA A 196 0.61 -10.24 -17.72
C ALA A 196 -0.88 -10.05 -18.02
N PHE A 197 -1.53 -9.13 -17.30
CA PHE A 197 -2.99 -9.00 -17.31
C PHE A 197 -3.50 -8.04 -18.37
N ALA A 198 -2.87 -6.86 -18.53
CA ALA A 198 -3.36 -5.81 -19.41
C ALA A 198 -2.79 -5.93 -20.83
N ASP A 199 -1.48 -6.17 -20.98
CA ASP A 199 -0.84 -6.27 -22.31
C ASP A 199 -1.11 -7.64 -22.96
N GLN A 200 -0.94 -8.73 -22.23
CA GLN A 200 -1.08 -10.10 -22.76
C GLN A 200 -2.43 -10.76 -22.49
N GLY A 201 -3.27 -10.20 -21.61
CA GLY A 201 -4.59 -10.77 -21.29
C GLY A 201 -4.56 -12.15 -20.63
N LYS A 202 -3.46 -12.52 -19.93
CA LYS A 202 -3.33 -13.84 -19.28
C LYS A 202 -4.04 -13.86 -17.93
N MET A 203 -5.07 -14.67 -17.79
CA MET A 203 -5.75 -14.89 -16.48
C MET A 203 -4.85 -15.57 -15.45
N PHE A 204 -4.01 -16.52 -15.89
CA PHE A 204 -3.04 -17.23 -15.05
C PHE A 204 -1.65 -17.09 -15.70
N PRO A 205 -0.88 -16.04 -15.35
CA PRO A 205 0.46 -15.87 -15.89
C PRO A 205 1.43 -16.90 -15.32
N ASP A 206 2.52 -17.14 -16.06
CA ASP A 206 3.60 -18.07 -15.65
C ASP A 206 4.29 -17.63 -14.35
N THR A 207 4.20 -16.34 -14.01
CA THR A 207 4.64 -15.78 -12.73
C THR A 207 3.60 -14.78 -12.24
N LEU A 208 3.15 -14.94 -11.00
CA LEU A 208 2.18 -14.07 -10.35
C LEU A 208 2.84 -13.35 -9.15
N PRO A 209 3.42 -12.15 -9.36
CA PRO A 209 3.97 -11.38 -8.26
C PRO A 209 2.84 -10.69 -7.50
N LEU A 210 2.83 -10.86 -6.17
CA LEU A 210 1.84 -10.28 -5.26
C LEU A 210 2.56 -9.39 -4.25
N THR A 211 2.14 -8.15 -4.17
CA THR A 211 2.73 -7.16 -3.26
C THR A 211 1.64 -6.48 -2.46
N ALA A 212 1.87 -6.38 -1.15
CA ALA A 212 0.94 -5.80 -0.20
C ALA A 212 1.69 -5.01 0.87
N LYS A 213 1.09 -3.91 1.34
CA LYS A 213 1.63 -3.04 2.38
C LYS A 213 1.00 -3.39 3.72
N LEU A 214 1.82 -3.52 4.77
CA LEU A 214 1.31 -3.71 6.13
C LEU A 214 0.42 -2.51 6.51
N SER A 215 -0.80 -2.80 6.98
CA SER A 215 -1.72 -1.79 7.50
C SER A 215 -1.75 -1.78 9.02
N ALA A 216 -1.81 -2.95 9.66
CA ALA A 216 -1.81 -3.06 11.11
C ALA A 216 -1.35 -4.44 11.56
N ASP A 217 -0.61 -4.50 12.68
CA ASP A 217 -0.50 -5.74 13.46
C ASP A 217 -1.86 -6.06 14.09
N LEU A 218 -2.20 -7.34 14.17
CA LEU A 218 -3.39 -7.83 14.86
C LEU A 218 -2.97 -8.48 16.17
N ARG A 219 -3.86 -8.40 17.17
CA ARG A 219 -3.60 -8.92 18.51
C ARG A 219 -3.16 -10.40 18.52
N TYR A 220 -3.79 -11.22 17.66
CA TYR A 220 -3.45 -12.60 17.37
C TYR A 220 -4.19 -13.05 16.08
N GLY A 221 -3.88 -14.24 15.57
CA GLY A 221 -4.54 -14.86 14.41
C GLY A 221 -5.91 -15.45 14.72
N GLU A 222 -6.27 -16.57 14.10
CA GLU A 222 -7.52 -17.26 14.44
C GLU A 222 -7.58 -17.67 15.92
N ASN A 223 -6.41 -18.03 16.48
CA ASN A 223 -6.24 -18.47 17.86
C ASN A 223 -5.17 -17.63 18.60
N PRO A 224 -5.25 -17.48 19.95
CA PRO A 224 -4.37 -16.59 20.71
C PRO A 224 -2.86 -16.83 20.62
N HIS A 225 -2.44 -18.05 20.27
CA HIS A 225 -1.02 -18.41 20.14
C HIS A 225 -0.41 -18.04 18.78
N GLN A 226 -1.25 -17.62 17.82
CA GLN A 226 -0.83 -17.24 16.47
C GLN A 226 -0.65 -15.72 16.40
N LYS A 227 0.41 -15.24 15.75
CA LYS A 227 0.57 -13.81 15.41
C LYS A 227 -0.11 -13.53 14.07
N ALA A 228 -0.64 -12.33 13.89
CA ALA A 228 -1.29 -11.94 12.63
C ALA A 228 -1.14 -10.45 12.36
N ALA A 229 -1.38 -10.08 11.10
CA ALA A 229 -1.35 -8.71 10.61
C ALA A 229 -2.30 -8.57 9.42
N LEU A 230 -2.82 -7.36 9.20
CA LEU A 230 -3.59 -6.99 8.02
C LEU A 230 -2.67 -6.31 7.00
N TYR A 231 -2.72 -6.78 5.76
CA TYR A 231 -2.01 -6.20 4.63
C TYR A 231 -3.00 -5.67 3.59
N LEU A 232 -2.67 -4.57 2.93
CA LEU A 232 -3.45 -3.97 1.85
C LEU A 232 -2.76 -4.23 0.52
N PRO A 233 -3.49 -4.60 -0.54
CA PRO A 233 -2.91 -4.79 -1.86
C PRO A 233 -2.30 -3.47 -2.36
N VAL A 234 -1.22 -3.59 -3.11
CA VAL A 234 -0.64 -2.44 -3.82
C VAL A 234 -1.13 -2.42 -5.26
N GLY A 235 -1.89 -1.39 -5.63
CA GLY A 235 -2.48 -1.22 -6.96
C GLY A 235 -4.01 -1.13 -6.94
N PRO A 236 -4.69 -1.16 -8.11
CA PRO A 236 -6.14 -1.23 -8.17
C PRO A 236 -6.67 -2.44 -7.41
N ALA A 237 -7.54 -2.20 -6.45
CA ALA A 237 -8.23 -3.24 -5.70
C ALA A 237 -9.66 -2.81 -5.40
N ALA A 238 -10.54 -3.80 -5.27
CA ALA A 238 -11.88 -3.55 -4.75
C ALA A 238 -11.79 -3.04 -3.30
N ARG A 239 -12.67 -2.09 -2.95
CA ARG A 239 -12.83 -1.66 -1.56
C ARG A 239 -13.63 -2.70 -0.80
N GLY A 240 -13.18 -3.02 0.40
CA GLY A 240 -13.84 -3.96 1.31
C GLY A 240 -13.51 -3.66 2.77
N ILE A 241 -13.61 -4.68 3.62
CA ILE A 241 -13.38 -4.56 5.08
C ILE A 241 -12.00 -3.98 5.40
N ALA A 242 -10.98 -4.33 4.62
CA ALA A 242 -9.62 -3.86 4.84
C ALA A 242 -9.45 -2.33 4.67
N GLN A 243 -10.36 -1.66 3.94
CA GLN A 243 -10.38 -0.19 3.77
C GLN A 243 -11.57 0.48 4.46
N ALA A 244 -12.33 -0.26 5.27
CA ALA A 244 -13.46 0.29 5.98
C ALA A 244 -13.00 1.23 7.11
N SER A 245 -13.79 2.27 7.37
CA SER A 245 -13.55 3.17 8.49
C SER A 245 -14.18 2.60 9.76
N GLN A 246 -13.36 2.29 10.75
CA GLN A 246 -13.85 1.93 12.08
C GLN A 246 -14.19 3.20 12.87
N VAL A 247 -15.48 3.46 13.06
CA VAL A 247 -15.96 4.69 13.74
C VAL A 247 -16.37 4.47 15.21
N GLN A 248 -16.37 3.22 15.67
CA GLN A 248 -16.70 2.85 17.04
C GLN A 248 -16.02 1.52 17.42
N GLY A 249 -15.76 1.31 18.71
CA GLY A 249 -15.41 0.01 19.29
C GLY A 249 -13.94 -0.27 19.53
N LYS A 250 -13.65 -1.45 20.09
CA LYS A 250 -12.29 -1.97 20.32
C LYS A 250 -11.60 -2.36 19.01
N GLU A 251 -10.28 -2.53 19.01
CA GLU A 251 -9.51 -3.01 17.84
C GLU A 251 -10.10 -4.31 17.25
N LEU A 252 -10.07 -4.44 15.92
CA LEU A 252 -10.54 -5.64 15.23
C LEU A 252 -9.59 -6.82 15.47
N SER A 253 -10.14 -8.02 15.68
CA SER A 253 -9.38 -9.27 15.66
C SER A 253 -9.33 -9.88 14.26
N TYR A 254 -8.46 -10.87 14.05
CA TYR A 254 -8.42 -11.65 12.81
C TYR A 254 -9.79 -12.23 12.42
N ASN A 255 -10.46 -12.90 13.36
CA ASN A 255 -11.78 -13.48 13.11
C ASN A 255 -12.84 -12.40 12.87
N ASN A 256 -12.73 -11.22 13.49
CA ASN A 256 -13.64 -10.12 13.19
C ASN A 256 -13.52 -9.66 11.74
N ILE A 257 -12.30 -9.56 11.21
CA ILE A 257 -12.08 -9.18 9.81
C ILE A 257 -12.60 -10.26 8.87
N ASN A 258 -12.27 -11.53 9.13
CA ASN A 258 -12.70 -12.67 8.31
C ASN A 258 -14.24 -12.81 8.25
N ASP A 259 -14.90 -12.75 9.41
CA ASP A 259 -16.37 -12.87 9.47
C ASP A 259 -17.07 -11.63 8.91
N ALA A 260 -16.48 -10.43 9.07
CA ALA A 260 -17.00 -9.20 8.45
C ALA A 260 -16.86 -9.21 6.93
N ASP A 261 -15.78 -9.80 6.41
CA ASP A 261 -15.59 -9.95 4.96
C ASP A 261 -16.63 -10.90 4.38
N ALA A 262 -16.85 -12.05 5.03
CA ALA A 262 -17.92 -12.98 4.65
C ALA A 262 -19.31 -12.33 4.69
N ALA A 263 -19.61 -11.53 5.73
CA ALA A 263 -20.87 -10.81 5.84
C ALA A 263 -21.02 -9.71 4.75
N LEU A 264 -19.94 -8.99 4.45
CA LEU A 264 -19.92 -7.94 3.44
C LEU A 264 -20.10 -8.51 2.02
N GLU A 265 -19.39 -9.59 1.69
CA GLU A 265 -19.52 -10.27 0.40
C GLU A 265 -20.94 -10.81 0.20
N LEU A 266 -21.52 -11.43 1.24
CA LEU A 266 -22.88 -11.95 1.15
C LEU A 266 -23.93 -10.84 1.01
N VAL A 267 -23.80 -9.74 1.77
CA VAL A 267 -24.77 -8.64 1.66
C VAL A 267 -24.62 -7.87 0.33
N ALA A 268 -23.43 -7.92 -0.29
CA ALA A 268 -23.18 -7.32 -1.61
C ALA A 268 -23.92 -8.03 -2.76
N GLU A 269 -24.25 -9.31 -2.63
CA GLU A 269 -25.16 -10.00 -3.57
C GLU A 269 -26.56 -9.33 -3.62
N PHE A 270 -26.92 -8.59 -2.56
CA PHE A 270 -28.16 -7.84 -2.43
C PHE A 270 -27.95 -6.33 -2.62
N ARG A 271 -26.85 -5.90 -3.24
CA ARG A 271 -26.50 -4.48 -3.44
C ARG A 271 -27.64 -3.68 -4.06
N GLU A 272 -28.25 -4.21 -5.12
CA GLU A 272 -29.37 -3.60 -5.85
C GLU A 272 -30.77 -4.03 -5.35
N ALA A 273 -30.83 -4.90 -4.34
CA ALA A 273 -32.10 -5.38 -3.79
C ALA A 273 -32.69 -4.40 -2.76
N ASP A 274 -33.90 -4.70 -2.28
CA ASP A 274 -34.52 -4.00 -1.14
C ASP A 274 -33.66 -4.10 0.14
N PRO A 275 -33.92 -3.29 1.18
CA PRO A 275 -33.22 -3.34 2.46
C PRO A 275 -32.98 -4.77 2.96
N THR A 276 -31.71 -5.14 3.13
CA THR A 276 -31.27 -6.50 3.43
C THR A 276 -30.29 -6.50 4.59
N CYS A 277 -30.47 -7.47 5.49
CA CYS A 277 -29.60 -7.74 6.62
C CYS A 277 -29.05 -9.15 6.54
N VAL A 278 -27.75 -9.29 6.78
CA VAL A 278 -27.00 -10.54 6.89
C VAL A 278 -26.40 -10.63 8.29
N ILE A 279 -26.56 -11.77 8.95
CA ILE A 279 -25.94 -12.07 10.24
C ILE A 279 -25.04 -13.30 10.06
N VAL A 280 -23.75 -13.17 10.38
CA VAL A 280 -22.72 -14.20 10.22
C VAL A 280 -22.06 -14.53 11.56
N LYS A 281 -21.66 -15.79 11.73
CA LYS A 281 -20.80 -16.24 12.82
C LYS A 281 -19.85 -17.32 12.32
N HIS A 282 -18.55 -17.15 12.55
CA HIS A 282 -17.51 -18.07 12.06
C HIS A 282 -17.62 -18.34 10.55
N ALA A 283 -17.72 -17.26 9.77
CA ALA A 283 -17.92 -17.22 8.32
C ALA A 283 -19.17 -17.96 7.79
N ASN A 284 -20.11 -18.36 8.66
CA ASN A 284 -21.36 -19.00 8.26
C ASN A 284 -22.55 -18.06 8.50
N PRO A 285 -23.49 -17.92 7.55
CA PRO A 285 -24.69 -17.12 7.76
C PRO A 285 -25.63 -17.83 8.76
N CYS A 286 -26.01 -17.12 9.82
CA CYS A 286 -27.05 -17.56 10.76
C CYS A 286 -28.43 -16.99 10.38
N GLY A 287 -28.48 -15.90 9.62
CA GLY A 287 -29.72 -15.34 9.10
C GLY A 287 -29.48 -14.34 7.98
N VAL A 288 -30.35 -14.38 6.96
CA VAL A 288 -30.39 -13.40 5.87
C VAL A 288 -31.84 -13.07 5.58
N ALA A 289 -32.18 -11.80 5.49
CA ALA A 289 -33.51 -11.38 5.11
C ALA A 289 -33.51 -10.05 4.38
N THR A 290 -34.45 -9.92 3.45
CA THR A 290 -34.78 -8.70 2.71
C THR A 290 -36.18 -8.25 3.09
N ALA A 291 -36.37 -6.96 3.36
CA ALA A 291 -37.64 -6.37 3.79
C ALA A 291 -37.76 -4.91 3.31
N ALA A 292 -38.82 -4.21 3.70
CA ALA A 292 -39.04 -2.81 3.29
C ALA A 292 -38.15 -1.82 4.05
N THR A 293 -37.64 -2.20 5.22
CA THR A 293 -36.69 -1.41 6.03
C THR A 293 -35.58 -2.29 6.58
N ILE A 294 -34.44 -1.69 6.96
CA ILE A 294 -33.32 -2.44 7.56
C ILE A 294 -33.72 -3.02 8.93
N ALA A 295 -34.53 -2.30 9.72
CA ALA A 295 -35.05 -2.80 11.00
C ALA A 295 -35.89 -4.08 10.83
N GLU A 296 -36.80 -4.11 9.84
CA GLU A 296 -37.60 -5.30 9.54
C GLU A 296 -36.74 -6.45 8.99
N ALA A 297 -35.76 -6.14 8.14
CA ALA A 297 -34.82 -7.11 7.61
C ALA A 297 -33.96 -7.72 8.73
N TYR A 298 -33.50 -6.91 9.67
CA TYR A 298 -32.76 -7.38 10.84
C TYR A 298 -33.62 -8.29 11.73
N ASP A 299 -34.84 -7.88 12.06
CA ASP A 299 -35.77 -8.68 12.88
C ASP A 299 -36.07 -10.04 12.21
N ALA A 300 -36.28 -10.06 10.90
CA ALA A 300 -36.49 -11.30 10.14
C ALA A 300 -35.22 -12.18 10.07
N ALA A 301 -34.05 -11.59 9.85
CA ALA A 301 -32.78 -12.32 9.83
C ALA A 301 -32.47 -12.92 11.22
N LEU A 302 -32.72 -12.18 12.30
CA LEU A 302 -32.51 -12.66 13.67
C LEU A 302 -33.42 -13.85 14.02
N LYS A 303 -34.67 -13.86 13.54
CA LYS A 303 -35.61 -14.98 13.74
C LYS A 303 -35.18 -16.29 13.06
N CYS A 304 -34.22 -16.25 12.14
CA CYS A 304 -33.69 -17.46 11.52
C CYS A 304 -32.98 -18.35 12.56
N ASP A 305 -32.09 -17.75 13.36
CA ASP A 305 -31.41 -18.43 14.47
C ASP A 305 -30.86 -17.38 15.46
N ASP A 306 -31.65 -17.04 16.47
CA ASP A 306 -31.33 -16.03 17.49
C ASP A 306 -30.22 -16.49 18.45
N VAL A 307 -30.10 -17.80 18.67
CA VAL A 307 -29.04 -18.41 19.48
C VAL A 307 -27.69 -18.26 18.81
N SER A 308 -27.60 -18.56 17.51
CA SER A 308 -26.36 -18.40 16.76
C SER A 308 -26.02 -16.93 16.55
N ALA A 309 -27.00 -16.05 16.35
CA ALA A 309 -26.78 -14.61 16.18
C ALA A 309 -26.10 -13.93 17.38
N PHE A 310 -26.18 -14.50 18.58
CA PHE A 310 -25.49 -13.97 19.76
C PHE A 310 -23.96 -13.96 19.57
N GLY A 311 -23.35 -12.78 19.60
CA GLY A 311 -21.94 -12.54 19.33
C GLY A 311 -21.58 -12.55 17.85
N GLY A 312 -22.58 -12.49 16.96
CA GLY A 312 -22.39 -12.48 15.52
C GLY A 312 -21.88 -11.14 14.98
N ILE A 313 -21.68 -11.14 13.67
CA ILE A 313 -21.36 -9.97 12.85
C ILE A 313 -22.54 -9.69 11.93
N ILE A 314 -22.93 -8.43 11.85
CA ILE A 314 -24.07 -7.98 11.06
C ILE A 314 -23.57 -7.13 9.90
N ALA A 315 -24.08 -7.36 8.69
CA ALA A 315 -23.87 -6.50 7.53
C ALA A 315 -25.21 -6.12 6.90
N VAL A 316 -25.34 -4.88 6.48
CA VAL A 316 -26.57 -4.34 5.85
C VAL A 316 -26.26 -3.67 4.52
N ASN A 317 -27.19 -3.70 3.57
CA ASN A 317 -26.98 -3.13 2.23
C ASN A 317 -27.35 -1.63 2.10
N ARG A 318 -27.84 -1.00 3.17
CA ARG A 318 -28.22 0.42 3.22
C ARG A 318 -27.65 1.09 4.48
N PRO A 319 -27.55 2.43 4.51
CA PRO A 319 -27.15 3.15 5.70
C PRO A 319 -27.99 2.82 6.93
N LEU A 320 -27.37 2.83 8.10
CA LEU A 320 -28.04 2.59 9.38
C LEU A 320 -28.68 3.86 9.94
N ASP A 321 -29.88 3.69 10.50
CA ASP A 321 -30.59 4.70 11.28
C ASP A 321 -30.63 4.37 12.78
N GLY A 322 -31.02 5.35 13.59
CA GLY A 322 -31.18 5.21 15.04
C GLY A 322 -32.03 4.01 15.47
N PRO A 323 -33.28 3.86 14.98
CA PRO A 323 -34.14 2.73 15.34
C PRO A 323 -33.53 1.35 15.04
N THR A 324 -32.90 1.19 13.87
CA THR A 324 -32.20 -0.05 13.51
C THR A 324 -31.03 -0.31 14.46
N ALA A 325 -30.25 0.73 14.78
CA ALA A 325 -29.13 0.61 15.70
C ALA A 325 -29.58 0.21 17.12
N GLU A 326 -30.73 0.69 17.60
CA GLU A 326 -31.31 0.30 18.88
C GLU A 326 -31.69 -1.18 18.90
N ALA A 327 -32.35 -1.65 17.83
CA ALA A 327 -32.72 -3.05 17.68
C ALA A 327 -31.48 -3.97 17.67
N ILE A 328 -30.44 -3.62 16.90
CA ILE A 328 -29.16 -4.36 16.85
C ILE A 328 -28.47 -4.35 18.23
N SER A 329 -28.51 -3.22 18.93
CA SER A 329 -27.88 -3.07 20.25
C SER A 329 -28.61 -3.82 21.38
N GLY A 330 -29.79 -4.39 21.10
CA GLY A 330 -30.56 -5.23 22.02
C GLY A 330 -29.90 -6.59 22.30
N ILE A 331 -29.08 -7.09 21.38
CA ILE A 331 -28.33 -8.34 21.54
C ILE A 331 -26.82 -8.07 21.59
N PHE A 332 -26.05 -9.07 22.03
CA PHE A 332 -24.60 -8.99 21.96
C PHE A 332 -24.15 -9.16 20.52
N THR A 333 -23.54 -8.12 19.95
CA THR A 333 -23.03 -8.09 18.57
C THR A 333 -21.57 -7.64 18.59
N GLU A 334 -20.68 -8.37 17.91
CA GLU A 334 -19.24 -8.07 17.90
C GLU A 334 -18.89 -6.94 16.91
N VAL A 335 -19.47 -7.00 15.70
CA VAL A 335 -19.21 -6.06 14.59
C VAL A 335 -20.50 -5.79 13.81
N VAL A 336 -20.68 -4.54 13.40
CA VAL A 336 -21.72 -4.11 12.47
C VAL A 336 -21.04 -3.42 11.27
N CYS A 337 -21.41 -3.82 10.06
CA CYS A 337 -20.92 -3.29 8.79
C CYS A 337 -22.08 -2.63 8.02
N ALA A 338 -21.88 -1.40 7.56
CA ALA A 338 -22.86 -0.69 6.75
C ALA A 338 -22.19 0.29 5.78
N PRO A 339 -22.86 0.68 4.68
CA PRO A 339 -22.36 1.72 3.80
C PRO A 339 -22.09 3.05 4.52
N ASP A 340 -23.02 3.46 5.38
CA ASP A 340 -22.90 4.62 6.27
C ASP A 340 -23.82 4.44 7.50
N ALA A 341 -23.76 5.37 8.44
CA ALA A 341 -24.65 5.44 9.60
C ALA A 341 -24.93 6.90 9.97
N ASP A 342 -26.19 7.22 10.26
CA ASP A 342 -26.57 8.55 10.73
C ASP A 342 -26.07 8.86 12.15
N ALA A 343 -26.30 10.09 12.60
CA ALA A 343 -25.83 10.54 13.92
C ALA A 343 -26.50 9.77 15.08
N ASP A 344 -27.77 9.39 14.94
CA ASP A 344 -28.53 8.70 15.97
C ASP A 344 -28.05 7.25 16.10
N ALA A 345 -27.81 6.56 14.98
CA ALA A 345 -27.22 5.23 14.93
C ALA A 345 -25.84 5.22 15.61
N ARG A 346 -24.97 6.18 15.26
CA ARG A 346 -23.64 6.32 15.87
C ARG A 346 -23.75 6.56 17.38
N ALA A 347 -24.68 7.40 17.83
CA ALA A 347 -24.90 7.66 19.25
C ALA A 347 -25.39 6.42 20.02
N VAL A 348 -26.21 5.57 19.40
CA VAL A 348 -26.65 4.30 19.99
C VAL A 348 -25.48 3.33 20.14
N PHE A 349 -24.71 3.10 19.06
CA PHE A 349 -23.57 2.18 19.10
C PHE A 349 -22.44 2.67 20.01
N ALA A 350 -22.25 3.98 20.16
CA ALA A 350 -21.27 4.58 21.07
C ALA A 350 -21.47 4.13 22.54
N LYS A 351 -22.72 3.83 22.94
CA LYS A 351 -23.05 3.31 24.28
C LYS A 351 -22.53 1.88 24.50
N LYS A 352 -22.22 1.13 23.43
CA LYS A 352 -21.67 -0.22 23.46
C LYS A 352 -20.15 -0.18 23.25
N LYS A 353 -19.39 0.01 24.32
CA LYS A 353 -17.91 0.20 24.31
C LYS A 353 -17.14 -0.80 23.43
N ASN A 354 -17.60 -2.06 23.35
CA ASN A 354 -16.87 -3.14 22.68
C ASN A 354 -17.35 -3.44 21.25
N LEU A 355 -18.55 -2.98 20.86
CA LEU A 355 -19.12 -3.23 19.53
C LEU A 355 -18.36 -2.40 18.51
N ARG A 356 -17.96 -2.97 17.36
CA ARG A 356 -17.37 -2.18 16.27
C ARG A 356 -18.42 -1.80 15.27
N LEU A 357 -18.38 -0.55 14.83
CA LEU A 357 -19.10 -0.09 13.66
C LEU A 357 -18.09 0.19 12.55
N LEU A 358 -18.20 -0.53 11.44
CA LEU A 358 -17.39 -0.39 10.25
C LEU A 358 -18.23 0.26 9.14
N LEU A 359 -17.78 1.40 8.65
CA LEU A 359 -18.37 2.07 7.50
C LEU A 359 -17.59 1.70 6.24
N THR A 360 -18.25 0.98 5.34
CA THR A 360 -17.62 0.43 4.14
C THR A 360 -17.64 1.41 2.96
N GLY A 361 -18.52 2.40 2.98
CA GLY A 361 -18.88 3.17 1.80
C GLY A 361 -19.70 2.30 0.84
N GLU A 362 -19.53 2.51 -0.46
CA GLU A 362 -20.21 1.68 -1.46
C GLU A 362 -19.88 0.19 -1.29
N LEU A 363 -20.91 -0.66 -1.35
CA LEU A 363 -20.73 -2.11 -1.35
C LEU A 363 -19.97 -2.54 -2.60
N PRO A 364 -19.12 -3.57 -2.49
CA PRO A 364 -18.43 -4.12 -3.65
C PRO A 364 -19.45 -4.66 -4.66
N ASP A 365 -19.12 -4.57 -5.95
CA ASP A 365 -19.94 -5.17 -7.01
C ASP A 365 -19.80 -6.70 -6.95
N PRO A 366 -20.91 -7.47 -6.80
CA PRO A 366 -20.85 -8.93 -6.81
C PRO A 366 -20.40 -9.48 -8.18
N ALA A 367 -20.68 -8.77 -9.29
CA ALA A 367 -20.30 -9.19 -10.64
C ALA A 367 -18.80 -8.97 -10.94
N ARG A 368 -18.05 -8.33 -10.04
CA ARG A 368 -16.65 -7.97 -10.27
C ARG A 368 -15.79 -9.20 -10.56
N GLY A 369 -14.86 -9.03 -11.50
CA GLY A 369 -13.81 -10.00 -11.73
C GLY A 369 -12.77 -10.03 -10.61
N GLY A 370 -11.76 -10.87 -10.76
CA GLY A 370 -10.63 -10.98 -9.85
C GLY A 370 -10.22 -12.42 -9.60
N LEU A 371 -9.08 -12.58 -8.93
CA LEU A 371 -8.58 -13.88 -8.51
C LEU A 371 -8.85 -14.10 -7.02
N MET A 372 -9.32 -15.30 -6.68
CA MET A 372 -9.32 -15.82 -5.32
C MET A 372 -8.16 -16.79 -5.16
N MET A 373 -7.44 -16.66 -4.05
CA MET A 373 -6.27 -17.48 -3.76
C MET A 373 -6.42 -18.22 -2.45
N LYS A 374 -5.96 -19.46 -2.44
CA LYS A 374 -5.91 -20.30 -1.24
C LYS A 374 -4.52 -20.88 -1.07
N THR A 375 -3.97 -20.75 0.14
CA THR A 375 -2.72 -21.41 0.50
C THR A 375 -2.92 -22.91 0.69
N ILE A 376 -1.99 -23.69 0.15
CA ILE A 376 -1.89 -25.13 0.36
C ILE A 376 -0.45 -25.46 0.80
N ALA A 377 -0.24 -26.63 1.38
CA ALA A 377 1.11 -27.07 1.71
C ALA A 377 1.98 -27.11 0.44
N GLY A 378 2.99 -26.24 0.37
CA GLY A 378 3.91 -26.15 -0.76
C GLY A 378 3.47 -25.27 -1.93
N GLY A 379 2.35 -24.55 -1.86
CA GLY A 379 1.94 -23.67 -2.96
C GLY A 379 0.63 -22.92 -2.76
N TRP A 380 0.06 -22.44 -3.87
CA TRP A 380 -1.21 -21.70 -3.93
C TRP A 380 -2.14 -22.29 -4.99
N LEU A 381 -3.44 -22.29 -4.69
CA LEU A 381 -4.50 -22.43 -5.70
C LEU A 381 -4.99 -21.04 -6.06
N ALA A 382 -5.20 -20.76 -7.35
CA ALA A 382 -5.79 -19.53 -7.85
C ALA A 382 -6.97 -19.87 -8.77
N GLN A 383 -8.08 -19.15 -8.60
CA GLN A 383 -9.29 -19.28 -9.42
C GLN A 383 -9.94 -17.91 -9.63
N SER A 384 -10.81 -17.77 -10.61
CA SER A 384 -11.65 -16.57 -10.71
C SER A 384 -12.60 -16.47 -9.51
N ARG A 385 -13.08 -15.26 -9.23
CA ARG A 385 -14.24 -15.07 -8.35
C ARG A 385 -15.44 -15.86 -8.89
N ASP A 386 -16.30 -16.29 -7.97
CA ASP A 386 -17.64 -16.76 -8.33
C ASP A 386 -18.53 -15.53 -8.52
N ASN A 387 -18.65 -15.09 -9.78
CA ASN A 387 -19.45 -13.94 -10.18
C ASN A 387 -20.50 -14.36 -11.23
N GLY A 388 -20.83 -15.65 -11.28
CA GLY A 388 -21.84 -16.19 -12.17
C GLY A 388 -23.24 -16.00 -11.58
N HIS A 389 -24.17 -15.47 -12.38
CA HIS A 389 -25.57 -15.34 -11.98
C HIS A 389 -26.46 -16.28 -12.79
N ILE A 390 -27.26 -17.07 -12.08
CA ILE A 390 -28.31 -17.91 -12.66
C ILE A 390 -29.61 -17.11 -12.69
N THR A 391 -30.15 -16.92 -13.88
CA THR A 391 -31.45 -16.27 -14.08
C THR A 391 -32.57 -17.30 -14.11
N ARG A 392 -33.83 -16.85 -14.02
CA ARG A 392 -34.99 -17.74 -14.21
C ARG A 392 -34.98 -18.44 -15.57
N ALA A 393 -34.37 -17.85 -16.60
CA ALA A 393 -34.29 -18.44 -17.94
C ALA A 393 -33.31 -19.63 -18.00
N ASP A 394 -32.33 -19.67 -17.09
CA ASP A 394 -31.37 -20.77 -16.98
C ASP A 394 -31.95 -21.97 -16.23
N LEU A 395 -33.04 -21.77 -15.48
CA LEU A 395 -33.70 -22.80 -14.70
C LEU A 395 -34.59 -23.67 -15.58
N LYS A 396 -34.39 -24.99 -15.52
CA LYS A 396 -35.28 -25.97 -16.12
C LYS A 396 -36.29 -26.48 -15.09
N ILE A 397 -37.57 -26.24 -15.31
CA ILE A 397 -38.65 -26.81 -14.51
C ILE A 397 -38.71 -28.32 -14.79
N VAL A 398 -38.44 -29.13 -13.76
CA VAL A 398 -38.42 -30.60 -13.89
C VAL A 398 -39.81 -31.20 -13.69
N THR A 399 -40.64 -30.62 -12.83
CA THR A 399 -42.01 -31.05 -12.55
C THR A 399 -42.91 -29.90 -12.16
#